data_AF-A0A7H9ASV3-F1
#
_entry.id   AF-A0A7H9ASV3-F1
#
_cell.length_a   1.000
_cell.length_b   1.000
_cell.length_c   1.000
_cell.angle_alpha   90.00
_cell.angle_beta   90.00
_cell.angle_gamma   90.00
#
_symmetry.space_group_name_H-M   'P 1'
#
loop_
_entity.id
_entity.type
_entity.pdbx_description
1 polymer ?
#
loop_
_entity_poly.entity_id
_entity_poly.type
_entity_poly.pdbx_seq_one_letter_code
_entity_poly.pdbx_strand_id
1 'polypeptide(L)' 'MEKPTYFFTVINKDTKEIICKNETDLELLKVHLPEAMFQYIYKKAISKRLGARKLIQFDRICLIGHGKACEIPSDELE' A
#
# COMPACT_ATOMS: atom_id res chain seq x y z
N MET A 1 -2.23 -0.43 23.21
CA MET A 1 -2.19 0.14 21.86
C MET A 1 -1.82 -0.99 20.90
N GLU A 2 -2.77 -1.48 20.12
CA GLU A 2 -2.51 -2.52 19.11
C GLU A 2 -1.61 -1.93 18.02
N LYS A 3 -0.53 -2.63 17.67
CA LYS A 3 0.36 -2.20 16.59
C LYS A 3 -0.42 -2.27 15.27
N PRO A 4 -0.28 -1.27 14.38
CA PRO A 4 -0.88 -1.36 13.06
C PRO A 4 -0.35 -2.63 12.37
N THR A 5 -1.28 -3.47 11.94
CA THR A 5 -0.96 -4.80 11.39
C THR A 5 -0.34 -4.68 10.00
N TYR A 6 -0.69 -3.62 9.26
CA TYR A 6 -0.29 -3.41 7.89
C TYR A 6 0.27 -1.99 7.69
N PHE A 7 1.33 -1.89 6.90
CA PHE A 7 1.92 -0.66 6.40
C PHE A 7 1.78 -0.64 4.89
N PHE A 8 1.41 0.50 4.35
CA PHE A 8 1.08 0.68 2.94
C PHE A 8 1.94 1.77 2.35
N THR A 9 2.64 1.45 1.27
CA THR A 9 3.39 2.45 0.51
C THR A 9 2.81 2.49 -0.89
N VAL A 10 2.42 3.68 -1.34
CA VAL A 10 1.88 3.91 -2.67
C VAL A 10 2.92 4.63 -3.50
N ILE A 11 3.20 4.08 -4.67
CA ILE A 11 4.16 4.60 -5.64
C ILE A 11 3.40 4.82 -6.94
N ASN A 12 3.65 5.96 -7.57
CA ASN A 12 3.23 6.23 -8.94
C ASN A 12 4.18 5.49 -9.88
N LYS A 13 3.65 4.56 -10.68
CA LYS A 13 4.40 3.75 -11.64
C LYS A 13 4.94 4.59 -12.79
N ASP A 14 4.19 5.60 -13.22
CA ASP A 14 4.54 6.44 -14.36
C ASP A 14 5.62 7.46 -13.98
N THR A 15 5.54 8.06 -12.78
CA THR A 15 6.54 9.04 -12.32
C THR A 15 7.62 8.46 -11.41
N LYS A 16 7.48 7.20 -10.98
CA LYS A 16 8.33 6.54 -9.98
C LYS A 16 8.34 7.24 -8.61
N GLU A 17 7.41 8.16 -8.37
CA GLU A 17 7.36 8.94 -7.13
C GLU A 17 6.57 8.22 -6.04
N ILE A 18 7.05 8.36 -4.80
CA ILE A 18 6.34 7.84 -3.62
C ILE A 18 5.25 8.84 -3.25
N ILE A 19 4.00 8.42 -3.37
CA ILE A 19 2.82 9.21 -3.01
C ILE A 19 2.55 9.11 -1.51
N CYS A 20 2.64 7.88 -1.00
CA CYS A 20 2.49 7.58 0.43
C CYS A 20 3.55 6.58 0.85
N LYS A 21 4.10 6.76 2.05
CA LYS A 21 5.14 5.88 2.60
C LYS A 21 4.75 5.38 3.96
N ASN A 22 4.67 4.06 4.12
CA ASN A 22 4.36 3.40 5.39
C ASN A 22 3.07 3.92 6.05
N GLU A 23 2.09 4.26 5.24
CA GLU A 23 0.78 4.68 5.71
C GLU A 23 0.10 3.49 6.40
N THR A 24 -0.53 3.74 7.53
CA THR A 24 -1.28 2.72 8.28
C THR A 24 -2.77 3.02 8.28
N ASP A 25 -3.14 4.25 7.89
CA ASP A 25 -4.51 4.69 7.79
C ASP A 25 -5.12 4.29 6.45
N LEU A 26 -6.18 3.48 6.50
CA LEU A 26 -6.89 3.02 5.31
C LEU A 26 -7.67 4.17 4.64
N GLU A 27 -8.16 5.15 5.39
CA GLU A 27 -8.93 6.26 4.80
C GLU A 27 -8.04 7.17 3.96
N LEU A 28 -6.79 7.40 4.40
CA LEU A 28 -5.80 8.12 3.59
C LEU A 28 -5.48 7.36 2.30
N LEU A 29 -5.32 6.04 2.35
CA LEU A 29 -5.07 5.24 1.14
C LEU A 29 -6.17 5.36 0.10
N LYS A 30 -7.43 5.55 0.50
CA LYS A 30 -8.55 5.73 -0.43
C LYS A 30 -8.36 6.94 -1.35
N VAL A 31 -7.69 8.00 -0.88
CA VAL A 31 -7.42 9.21 -1.65
C VAL A 31 -6.33 8.97 -2.72
N HIS A 32 -5.39 8.08 -2.43
CA HIS A 32 -4.22 7.85 -3.27
C HIS A 32 -4.34 6.62 -4.18
N LEU A 33 -5.20 5.67 -3.83
CA LEU A 33 -5.41 4.42 -4.56
C LEU A 33 -6.68 4.45 -5.40
N PRO A 34 -6.68 3.76 -6.55
CA PRO A 34 -7.90 3.53 -7.31
C PRO A 34 -8.90 2.73 -6.46
N GLU A 35 -10.18 3.04 -6.61
CA GLU A 35 -11.26 2.49 -5.79
C GLU A 35 -11.25 0.95 -5.75
N ALA A 36 -11.01 0.30 -6.89
CA ALA A 36 -10.95 -1.16 -6.98
C ALA A 36 -9.79 -1.76 -6.16
N MET A 37 -8.60 -1.15 -6.18
CA MET A 37 -7.47 -1.58 -5.35
C MET A 37 -7.77 -1.34 -3.87
N PHE A 38 -8.30 -0.17 -3.53
CA PHE A 38 -8.66 0.16 -2.15
C PHE A 38 -9.69 -0.82 -1.60
N GLN A 39 -10.77 -1.11 -2.33
CA GLN A 39 -11.81 -2.08 -1.97
C GLN A 39 -11.21 -3.46 -1.65
N TYR A 40 -10.27 -3.92 -2.47
CA TYR A 40 -9.57 -5.19 -2.24
C TYR A 40 -8.75 -5.14 -0.95
N ILE A 41 -7.92 -4.11 -0.77
CA ILE A 41 -7.07 -3.94 0.41
C ILE A 41 -7.93 -3.87 1.66
N TYR A 42 -8.94 -3.01 1.69
CA TYR A 42 -9.85 -2.79 2.80
C TYR A 42 -10.53 -4.09 3.22
N LYS A 43 -11.14 -4.81 2.27
CA LYS A 43 -11.82 -6.09 2.52
C LYS A 43 -10.86 -7.15 3.09
N LYS A 44 -9.65 -7.23 2.56
CA LYS A 44 -8.64 -8.23 2.97
C LYS A 44 -7.96 -7.87 4.29
N ALA A 45 -7.71 -6.58 4.54
CA ALA A 45 -7.12 -6.06 5.76
C ALA A 45 -8.05 -6.28 6.96
N ILE A 46 -9.34 -5.95 6.81
CA ILE A 46 -10.36 -6.20 7.84
C ILE A 46 -10.48 -7.70 8.14
N SER A 47 -10.43 -8.53 7.09
CA SER A 47 -10.47 -9.98 7.25
C SER A 47 -9.16 -10.58 7.79
N LYS A 48 -8.12 -9.77 8.05
CA LYS A 48 -6.75 -10.21 8.41
C LYS A 48 -6.17 -11.26 7.45
N ARG A 49 -6.61 -11.22 6.19
CA ARG A 49 -6.22 -12.13 5.09
C ARG A 49 -5.48 -11.39 3.98
N LEU A 50 -4.95 -10.22 4.28
CA LEU A 50 -4.14 -9.47 3.35
C LEU A 50 -2.73 -10.08 3.30
N GLY A 51 -2.55 -11.06 2.42
CA GLY A 51 -1.27 -11.73 2.16
C GLY A 51 -0.51 -11.19 0.94
N ALA A 52 -1.10 -10.24 0.21
CA ALA A 52 -0.42 -9.58 -0.89
C ALA A 52 0.69 -8.67 -0.34
N ARG A 53 1.88 -8.72 -0.93
CA ARG A 53 3.02 -7.84 -0.60
C ARG A 53 3.13 -6.65 -1.54
N LYS A 54 2.59 -6.78 -2.75
CA LYS A 54 2.58 -5.76 -3.81
C LYS A 54 1.29 -5.93 -4.60
N LEU A 55 0.58 -4.84 -4.82
CA LEU A 55 -0.56 -4.72 -5.71
C LEU A 55 -0.23 -3.67 -6.76
N ILE A 56 -0.55 -3.96 -8.02
CA ILE A 56 -0.31 -3.03 -9.12
C ILE A 56 -1.63 -2.91 -9.86
N GLN A 57 -2.12 -1.69 -10.00
CA GLN A 57 -3.33 -1.41 -10.75
C GLN A 57 -3.23 -0.03 -11.39
N PHE A 58 -3.47 0.04 -12.70
CA PHE A 58 -3.28 1.26 -13.49
C PHE A 58 -1.86 1.83 -13.29
N ASP A 59 -1.75 3.11 -12.91
CA ASP A 59 -0.49 3.77 -12.59
C ASP A 59 -0.06 3.59 -11.12
N ARG A 60 -0.86 2.94 -10.26
CA ARG A 60 -0.54 2.85 -8.83
C ARG A 60 0.07 1.49 -8.49
N ILE A 61 1.19 1.55 -7.77
CA ILE A 61 1.81 0.41 -7.10
C ILE A 61 1.59 0.59 -5.60
N CYS A 62 0.92 -0.36 -4.96
CA CYS A 62 0.77 -0.39 -3.51
C CYS A 62 1.59 -1.55 -2.93
N LEU A 63 2.64 -1.22 -2.18
CA LEU A 63 3.42 -2.16 -1.39
C LEU A 63 2.78 -2.32 -0.02
N ILE A 64 2.71 -3.55 0.46
CA ILE A 64 2.03 -3.92 1.71
C ILE A 64 3.04 -4.64 2.61
N GLY A 65 3.36 -4.02 3.73
CA GLY A 65 4.23 -4.53 4.78
C GLY A 65 3.41 -5.06 5.94
N HIS A 66 3.76 -6.24 6.45
CA HIS A 66 3.07 -6.85 7.59
C HIS A 66 3.95 -6.79 8.83
N GLY A 67 3.52 -6.06 9.86
CA GLY A 67 4.26 -5.88 11.11
C GLY A 67 5.59 -5.11 11.02
N LYS A 68 6.01 -4.69 9.82
CA LYS A 68 7.16 -3.84 9.54
C LYS A 68 6.85 -2.91 8.37
N ALA A 69 7.52 -1.75 8.37
CA ALA A 69 7.50 -0.80 7.25
C ALA A 69 7.88 -1.48 5.92
N CYS A 70 7.29 -1.01 4.83
CA CYS A 70 7.71 -1.38 3.48
C CYS A 70 9.10 -0.80 3.21
N GLU A 71 10.09 -1.68 3.07
CA GLU A 71 11.38 -1.31 2.50
C GLU A 71 11.18 -1.13 0.99
N ILE A 72 11.18 0.12 0.54
CA ILE A 72 11.09 0.45 -0.88
C ILE A 72 12.48 0.18 -1.45
N PRO A 73 12.66 -0.81 -2.33
CA PRO A 73 13.96 -1.05 -2.94
C PRO A 73 14.32 0.16 -3.81
N SER A 74 15.56 0.64 -3.71
CA SER A 74 16.06 1.81 -4.44
C SER A 74 15.86 1.68 -5.97
N ASP A 75 15.85 0.45 -6.48
CA ASP A 75 15.61 0.08 -7.88
C ASP A 75 14.22 0.52 -8.41
N GLU A 76 13.22 0.68 -7.54
CA GLU A 76 11.88 1.17 -7.94
C GLU A 76 11.79 2.72 -8.01
N LEU A 77 12.87 3.44 -7.69
CA LEU A 77 12.97 4.90 -7.77
C LEU A 77 13.96 5.39 -8.84
N GLU A 78 14.65 4.49 -9.54
CA GLU A 78 15.55 4.79 -10.66
C GLU A 78 14.82 4.83 -12.02
#